data_AF-A0A4R8QJV6-F1
#
_entry.id   AF-A0A4R8QJV6-F1
#
_cell.length_a   1.000
_cell.length_b   1.000
_cell.length_c   1.000
_cell.angle_alpha   90.00
_cell.angle_beta   90.00
_cell.angle_gamma   90.00
#
_symmetry.space_group_name_H-M   'P 1'
#
loop_
_entity.id
_entity.type
_entity.pdbx_description
1 polymer ?
#
loop_
_entity_poly.entity_id
_entity_poly.type
_entity_poly.pdbx_seq_one_letter_code
_entity_poly.pdbx_strand_id
1 'polypeptide(L)'
;MGYEKLKYWGFSYGTILGGVFAAKWPEKLERLVSDGNVDLREWFNDEHVNFLRDTDKVLNAFYVFCHQAGPDMCAFWAATPGDIEERLNELLVDVKKLPIVVPADEEKGPDVPVLITYSKLKILLSSTLYQPQYQFQRFSRILHALERRDGRPYYEHYNPEKPAPTPVCGPQPISPLEPLPYIFEGTEDAFPVIMCADHPPVHNLTLEEAARQSRQLIELSPATGSLNVPYALTCNQRTTRPKWRFDGPFEGKTNHPILFIANKFDNITPLISARNNSAGFPGSRVLVQNSYGHTSLAAPSACTKHYIHAYFQNGSLPDAGTECAGDSYPFGENVDSEMRMFQPMAHL
;
A
#
# COMPACT_ATOMS: atom_id res chain seq x y z
N MET A 1 -17.73 9.10 21.84
CA MET A 1 -18.74 8.36 21.05
C MET A 1 -19.89 7.78 21.89
N GLY A 2 -19.80 7.66 23.22
CA GLY A 2 -20.96 7.30 24.06
C GLY A 2 -21.33 5.80 24.09
N TYR A 3 -20.66 4.96 23.29
CA TYR A 3 -20.83 3.51 23.30
C TYR A 3 -19.92 2.84 24.33
N GLU A 4 -20.41 1.81 25.02
CA GLU A 4 -19.65 1.05 26.00
C GLU A 4 -18.59 0.12 25.39
N LYS A 5 -18.83 -0.32 24.15
CA LYS A 5 -17.98 -1.24 23.39
C LYS A 5 -17.67 -0.69 22.01
N LEU A 6 -16.53 -1.11 21.45
CA LEU A 6 -16.00 -0.67 20.17
C LEU A 6 -16.49 -1.55 19.03
N LYS A 7 -17.01 -0.91 17.97
CA LYS A 7 -17.10 -1.48 16.62
C LYS A 7 -16.01 -0.84 15.77
N TYR A 8 -15.13 -1.65 15.20
CA TYR A 8 -13.94 -1.18 14.50
C TYR A 8 -13.75 -1.91 13.18
N TRP A 9 -13.37 -1.15 12.15
CA TRP A 9 -12.87 -1.67 10.89
C TRP A 9 -11.50 -1.07 10.65
N GLY A 10 -10.46 -1.88 10.82
CA GLY A 10 -9.07 -1.48 10.61
C GLY A 10 -8.57 -1.94 9.26
N PHE A 11 -7.89 -1.04 8.54
CA PHE A 11 -7.21 -1.33 7.29
C PHE A 11 -5.71 -1.16 7.45
N SER A 12 -4.90 -2.06 6.89
CA SER A 12 -3.43 -1.89 6.86
C SER A 12 -2.87 -1.68 8.28
N TYR A 13 -2.09 -0.63 8.55
CA TYR A 13 -1.66 -0.27 9.91
C TYR A 13 -2.82 -0.20 10.94
N GLY A 14 -4.05 0.13 10.52
CA GLY A 14 -5.24 0.02 11.37
C GLY A 14 -5.47 -1.38 11.95
N THR A 15 -5.00 -2.45 11.31
CA THR A 15 -5.06 -3.81 11.87
C THR A 15 -4.13 -3.98 13.07
N ILE A 16 -3.01 -3.23 13.13
CA ILE A 16 -2.17 -3.16 14.35
C ILE A 16 -2.96 -2.54 15.49
N LEU A 17 -3.60 -1.39 15.25
CA LEU A 17 -4.41 -0.71 16.25
C LEU A 17 -5.56 -1.60 16.75
N GLY A 18 -6.25 -2.28 15.83
CA GLY A 18 -7.30 -3.23 16.13
C GLY A 18 -6.81 -4.44 16.93
N GLY A 19 -5.69 -5.04 16.53
CA GLY A 19 -5.08 -6.19 17.22
C GLY A 19 -4.63 -5.86 18.64
N VAL A 20 -3.98 -4.70 18.82
CA VAL A 20 -3.60 -4.19 20.16
C VAL A 20 -4.83 -3.97 21.03
N PHE A 21 -5.87 -3.32 20.50
CA PHE A 21 -7.10 -3.08 21.26
C PHE A 21 -7.78 -4.40 21.65
N ALA A 22 -7.86 -5.36 20.72
CA ALA A 22 -8.48 -6.67 20.97
C ALA A 22 -7.74 -7.49 22.02
N ALA A 23 -6.40 -7.43 22.04
CA ALA A 23 -5.58 -8.11 23.03
C ALA A 23 -5.65 -7.43 24.41
N LYS A 24 -5.67 -6.10 24.44
CA LYS A 24 -5.60 -5.32 25.69
C LYS A 24 -6.95 -5.13 26.39
N TRP A 25 -8.02 -4.96 25.62
CA TRP A 25 -9.38 -4.72 26.13
C TRP A 25 -10.40 -5.63 25.42
N PRO A 26 -10.23 -6.96 25.49
CA PRO A 26 -11.11 -7.91 24.82
C PRO A 26 -12.59 -7.77 25.22
N GLU A 27 -12.86 -7.29 26.43
CA GLU A 27 -14.20 -7.08 26.97
C GLU A 27 -14.91 -5.84 26.40
N LYS A 28 -14.12 -4.86 25.94
CA LYS A 28 -14.59 -3.61 25.31
C LYS A 28 -14.76 -3.75 23.80
N LEU A 29 -14.47 -4.90 23.22
CA LEU A 29 -14.65 -5.13 21.79
C LEU A 29 -16.04 -5.73 21.50
N GLU A 30 -16.81 -5.07 20.64
CA GLU A 30 -18.10 -5.59 20.15
C GLU A 30 -17.96 -6.25 18.78
N ARG A 31 -17.34 -5.57 17.81
CA ARG A 31 -17.08 -6.09 16.46
C ARG A 31 -15.75 -5.55 15.97
N LEU A 32 -14.95 -6.42 15.38
CA LEU A 32 -13.70 -6.05 14.72
C LEU A 32 -13.60 -6.71 13.35
N VAL A 33 -13.49 -5.89 12.31
CA VAL A 33 -13.02 -6.31 10.98
C VAL A 33 -11.58 -5.84 10.82
N SER A 34 -10.69 -6.77 10.49
CA SER A 34 -9.26 -6.53 10.30
C SER A 34 -8.90 -6.84 8.86
N ASP A 35 -8.67 -5.83 8.03
CA ASP A 35 -8.63 -5.93 6.57
C ASP A 35 -7.27 -5.48 6.01
N GLY A 36 -6.59 -6.35 5.25
CA GLY A 36 -5.20 -6.08 4.84
C GLY A 36 -4.28 -6.09 6.06
N ASN A 37 -3.98 -7.27 6.57
CA ASN A 37 -3.44 -7.46 7.91
C ASN A 37 -1.92 -7.33 7.96
N VAL A 38 -1.42 -6.33 8.67
CA VAL A 38 -0.01 -6.31 9.09
C VAL A 38 0.20 -7.40 10.14
N ASP A 39 1.23 -8.23 9.99
CA ASP A 39 1.55 -9.27 10.97
C ASP A 39 1.96 -8.61 12.29
N LEU A 40 1.20 -8.87 13.36
CA LEU A 40 1.42 -8.25 14.66
C LEU A 40 2.80 -8.59 15.22
N ARG A 41 3.26 -9.83 15.03
CA ARG A 41 4.54 -10.26 15.60
C ARG A 41 5.70 -9.65 14.82
N GLU A 42 5.65 -9.65 13.49
CA GLU A 42 6.71 -9.02 12.69
C GLU A 42 6.80 -7.51 12.91
N TRP A 43 5.65 -6.82 13.03
CA TRP A 43 5.61 -5.37 13.25
C TRP A 43 6.28 -4.96 14.56
N PHE A 44 5.93 -5.62 15.65
CA PHE A 44 6.45 -5.27 16.97
C PHE A 44 7.88 -5.79 17.22
N ASN A 45 8.43 -6.64 16.34
CA ASN A 45 9.78 -7.17 16.41
C ASN A 45 10.75 -6.61 15.33
N ASP A 46 10.33 -5.63 14.54
CA ASP A 46 11.16 -5.00 13.49
C ASP A 46 11.65 -5.98 12.39
N GLU A 47 10.84 -6.99 12.05
CA GLU A 47 11.20 -7.96 10.99
C GLU A 47 10.77 -7.48 9.59
N HIS A 48 9.52 -7.01 9.48
CA HIS A 48 8.89 -6.40 8.28
C HIS A 48 9.07 -7.16 6.94
N VAL A 49 9.38 -8.46 6.95
CA VAL A 49 9.67 -9.25 5.74
C VAL A 49 8.40 -9.51 4.91
N ASN A 50 7.25 -9.69 5.56
CA ASN A 50 6.00 -9.98 4.84
C ASN A 50 5.56 -8.85 3.90
N PHE A 51 6.04 -7.61 4.08
CA PHE A 51 5.71 -6.46 3.21
C PHE A 51 6.11 -6.66 1.75
N LEU A 52 7.01 -7.60 1.46
CA LEU A 52 7.52 -7.83 0.11
C LEU A 52 7.12 -9.19 -0.49
N ARG A 53 6.55 -10.07 0.33
CA ARG A 53 6.43 -11.50 0.04
C ARG A 53 5.57 -11.82 -1.19
N ASP A 54 4.52 -11.03 -1.42
CA ASP A 54 3.58 -11.24 -2.53
C ASP A 54 3.67 -10.14 -3.60
N THR A 55 4.52 -9.12 -3.43
CA THR A 55 4.66 -8.00 -4.36
C THR A 55 4.89 -8.46 -5.79
N ASP A 56 5.88 -9.34 -5.99
CA ASP A 56 6.24 -9.79 -7.34
C ASP A 56 5.15 -10.67 -7.96
N LYS A 57 4.31 -11.32 -7.15
CA LYS A 57 3.12 -12.05 -7.65
C LYS A 57 2.06 -11.09 -8.17
N VAL A 58 1.88 -9.94 -7.51
CA VAL A 58 0.98 -8.87 -7.97
C VAL A 58 1.54 -8.21 -9.25
N LEU A 59 2.86 -8.00 -9.34
CA LEU A 59 3.49 -7.52 -10.57
C LEU A 59 3.34 -8.53 -11.71
N ASN A 60 3.54 -9.82 -11.46
CA ASN A 60 3.31 -10.86 -12.47
C ASN A 60 1.87 -10.84 -12.99
N ALA A 61 0.89 -10.44 -12.17
CA ALA A 61 -0.48 -10.26 -12.62
C ALA A 61 -0.61 -9.15 -13.67
N PHE A 62 0.18 -8.07 -13.58
CA PHE A 62 0.20 -7.03 -14.62
C PHE A 62 0.62 -7.62 -15.97
N TYR A 63 1.67 -8.43 -16.01
CA TYR A 63 2.14 -9.05 -17.25
C TYR A 63 1.09 -9.98 -17.84
N VAL A 64 0.49 -10.85 -17.02
CA VAL A 64 -0.53 -11.80 -17.46
C VAL A 64 -1.78 -11.09 -17.95
N PHE A 65 -2.35 -10.17 -17.17
CA PHE A 65 -3.58 -9.49 -17.53
C PHE A 65 -3.39 -8.48 -18.67
N CYS A 66 -2.26 -7.77 -18.74
CA CYS A 66 -1.98 -6.91 -19.87
C CYS A 66 -1.89 -7.70 -21.18
N HIS A 67 -1.21 -8.86 -21.18
CA HIS A 67 -1.16 -9.74 -22.34
C HIS A 67 -2.56 -10.24 -22.75
N GLN A 68 -3.34 -10.73 -21.78
CA GLN A 68 -4.70 -11.25 -22.02
C GLN A 68 -5.67 -10.18 -22.52
N ALA A 69 -5.52 -8.94 -22.06
CA ALA A 69 -6.39 -7.82 -22.43
C ALA A 69 -6.20 -7.39 -23.90
N GLY A 70 -5.08 -7.73 -24.52
CA GLY A 70 -4.79 -7.34 -25.90
C GLY A 70 -4.33 -5.89 -26.05
N PRO A 71 -3.89 -5.50 -27.27
CA PRO A 71 -3.37 -4.16 -27.55
C PRO A 71 -4.42 -3.04 -27.44
N ASP A 72 -5.70 -3.38 -27.58
CA ASP A 72 -6.80 -2.41 -27.48
C ASP A 72 -7.01 -1.91 -26.04
N MET A 73 -6.77 -2.79 -25.05
CA MET A 73 -7.00 -2.49 -23.64
C MET A 73 -5.70 -2.21 -22.88
N CYS A 74 -4.57 -2.83 -23.27
CA CYS A 74 -3.26 -2.56 -22.69
C CYS A 74 -2.32 -1.89 -23.69
N ALA A 75 -1.98 -0.62 -23.48
CA ALA A 75 -1.05 0.11 -24.36
C ALA A 75 0.38 -0.44 -24.29
N PHE A 76 0.72 -1.12 -23.20
CA PHE A 76 2.01 -1.80 -22.99
C PHE A 76 1.98 -3.28 -23.39
N TRP A 77 1.00 -3.68 -24.19
CA TRP A 77 0.80 -5.08 -24.60
C TRP A 77 1.98 -5.64 -25.38
N ALA A 78 2.26 -6.93 -25.17
CA ALA A 78 3.15 -7.74 -26.01
C ALA A 78 2.61 -9.18 -26.15
N ALA A 79 3.24 -9.93 -27.06
CA ALA A 79 2.79 -11.26 -27.47
C ALA A 79 2.83 -12.30 -26.37
N THR A 80 3.67 -12.13 -25.34
CA THR A 80 3.70 -12.97 -24.15
C THR A 80 3.86 -12.12 -22.89
N PRO A 81 3.47 -12.63 -21.69
CA PRO A 81 3.77 -11.97 -20.42
C PRO A 81 5.27 -11.71 -20.21
N GLY A 82 6.14 -12.63 -20.67
CA GLY A 82 7.59 -12.47 -20.57
C GLY A 82 8.13 -11.29 -21.36
N ASP A 83 7.58 -11.04 -22.56
CA ASP A 83 7.96 -9.86 -23.35
C ASP A 83 7.56 -8.55 -22.65
N ILE A 84 6.45 -8.54 -21.91
CA ILE A 84 6.00 -7.36 -21.13
C ILE A 84 6.94 -7.12 -19.94
N GLU A 85 7.35 -8.19 -19.26
CA GLU A 85 8.33 -8.14 -18.18
C GLU A 85 9.68 -7.60 -18.68
N GLU A 86 10.20 -8.13 -19.80
CA GLU A 86 11.46 -7.68 -20.39
C GLU A 86 11.39 -6.20 -20.76
N ARG A 87 10.33 -5.75 -21.42
CA ARG A 87 10.12 -4.33 -21.76
C ARG A 87 10.12 -3.42 -20.53
N LEU A 88 9.46 -3.83 -19.44
CA LEU A 88 9.48 -3.04 -18.21
C LEU A 88 10.89 -2.98 -17.60
N ASN A 89 11.61 -4.10 -17.60
CA ASN A 89 12.99 -4.14 -17.11
C ASN A 89 13.94 -3.27 -17.94
N GLU A 90 13.82 -3.30 -19.27
CA GLU A 90 14.58 -2.45 -20.18
C GLU A 90 14.29 -0.96 -19.94
N LEU A 91 13.00 -0.58 -19.82
CA LEU A 91 12.60 0.79 -19.53
C LEU A 91 13.17 1.27 -18.19
N LEU A 92 13.14 0.43 -17.15
CA LEU A 92 13.74 0.73 -15.85
C LEU A 92 15.25 0.96 -15.96
N VAL A 93 15.96 0.16 -16.75
CA VAL A 93 17.40 0.32 -16.99
C VAL A 93 17.70 1.59 -17.79
N ASP A 94 16.92 1.91 -18.82
CA ASP A 94 17.06 3.14 -19.63
C ASP A 94 16.87 4.39 -18.76
N VAL A 95 15.74 4.49 -18.05
CA VAL A 95 15.40 5.62 -17.18
C VAL A 95 16.41 5.81 -16.04
N LYS A 96 17.04 4.72 -15.56
CA LYS A 96 18.12 4.80 -14.56
C LYS A 96 19.39 5.45 -15.10
N LYS A 97 19.71 5.25 -16.38
CA LYS A 97 20.88 5.84 -17.03
C LYS A 97 20.58 7.26 -17.53
N LEU A 98 19.40 7.47 -18.08
CA LEU A 98 18.97 8.74 -18.66
C LEU A 98 17.52 9.05 -18.24
N PRO A 99 17.34 9.81 -17.14
CA PRO A 99 16.02 10.26 -16.69
C PRO A 99 15.24 10.99 -17.80
N ILE A 100 13.92 10.86 -17.77
CA ILE A 100 13.03 11.50 -18.76
C ILE A 100 12.68 12.90 -18.29
N VAL A 101 12.83 13.89 -19.18
CA VAL A 101 12.49 15.29 -18.91
C VAL A 101 11.06 15.56 -19.36
N VAL A 102 10.23 16.07 -18.45
CA VAL A 102 8.96 16.71 -18.79
C VAL A 102 9.24 18.20 -18.95
N PRO A 103 9.11 18.77 -20.15
CA PRO A 103 9.35 20.19 -20.36
C PRO A 103 8.30 21.04 -19.64
N ALA A 104 8.67 22.28 -19.33
CA ALA A 104 7.71 23.25 -18.82
C ALA A 104 6.62 23.54 -19.86
N ASP A 105 5.41 23.79 -19.39
CA ASP A 105 4.22 24.01 -20.23
C ASP A 105 3.25 24.93 -19.49
N GLU A 106 3.00 26.12 -20.05
CA GLU A 106 2.18 27.15 -19.38
C GLU A 106 0.70 26.76 -19.24
N GLU A 107 0.20 25.89 -20.12
CA GLU A 107 -1.18 25.45 -20.12
C GLU A 107 -1.38 24.25 -19.20
N LYS A 108 -0.51 23.25 -19.32
CA LYS A 108 -0.66 21.93 -18.67
C LYS A 108 0.24 21.72 -17.45
N GLY A 109 1.18 22.62 -17.19
CA GLY A 109 2.26 22.41 -16.24
C GLY A 109 3.28 21.37 -16.72
N PRO A 110 4.41 21.16 -16.03
CA PRO A 110 4.88 21.93 -14.89
C PRO A 110 5.37 23.33 -15.27
N ASP A 111 5.45 24.26 -14.31
CA ASP A 111 6.00 25.61 -14.54
C ASP A 111 7.50 25.60 -14.85
N VAL A 112 8.21 24.57 -14.37
CA VAL A 112 9.63 24.33 -14.64
C VAL A 112 9.83 22.86 -15.04
N PRO A 113 10.84 22.53 -15.85
CA PRO A 113 11.04 21.15 -16.26
C PRO A 113 11.20 20.20 -15.06
N VAL A 114 10.53 19.04 -15.12
CA VAL A 114 10.58 18.02 -14.07
C VAL A 114 11.26 16.76 -14.61
N LEU A 115 12.08 16.13 -13.78
CA LEU A 115 12.70 14.84 -14.09
C LEU A 115 11.86 13.68 -13.56
N ILE A 116 11.63 12.69 -14.43
CA ILE A 116 11.15 11.36 -14.10
C ILE A 116 12.37 10.46 -13.98
N THR A 117 12.69 10.10 -12.75
CA THR A 117 13.86 9.26 -12.41
C THR A 117 13.46 7.81 -12.23
N TYR A 118 14.45 6.92 -12.16
CA TYR A 118 14.24 5.51 -11.82
C TYR A 118 13.44 5.34 -10.53
N SER A 119 13.78 6.09 -9.47
CA SER A 119 13.08 6.03 -8.19
C SER A 119 11.61 6.42 -8.32
N LYS A 120 11.31 7.47 -9.09
CA LYS A 120 9.94 7.91 -9.41
C LYS A 120 9.14 6.84 -10.15
N LEU A 121 9.76 6.15 -11.11
CA LEU A 121 9.11 5.03 -11.80
C LEU A 121 8.88 3.83 -10.88
N LYS A 122 9.79 3.53 -9.94
CA LYS A 122 9.58 2.50 -8.91
C LYS A 122 8.44 2.86 -7.95
N ILE A 123 8.30 4.13 -7.58
CA ILE A 123 7.19 4.62 -6.76
C ILE A 123 5.86 4.46 -7.50
N LEU A 124 5.80 4.82 -8.80
CA LEU A 124 4.61 4.59 -9.63
C LEU A 124 4.28 3.10 -9.75
N LEU A 125 5.28 2.24 -9.90
CA LEU A 125 5.09 0.79 -9.89
C LEU A 125 4.45 0.36 -8.57
N SER A 126 5.01 0.75 -7.43
CA SER A 126 4.50 0.42 -6.10
C SER A 126 3.05 0.88 -5.89
N SER A 127 2.72 2.12 -6.26
CA SER A 127 1.35 2.65 -6.14
C SER A 127 0.36 1.92 -7.05
N THR A 128 0.82 1.50 -8.23
CA THR A 128 0.01 0.72 -9.17
C THR A 128 -0.33 -0.67 -8.59
N LEU A 129 0.66 -1.35 -7.98
CA LEU A 129 0.45 -2.67 -7.37
C LEU A 129 -0.48 -2.63 -6.15
N TYR A 130 -0.61 -1.47 -5.51
CA TYR A 130 -1.55 -1.25 -4.40
C TYR A 130 -3.02 -1.39 -4.83
N GLN A 131 -3.34 -1.00 -6.07
CA GLN A 131 -4.70 -1.01 -6.64
C GLN A 131 -4.73 -1.47 -8.11
N PRO A 132 -4.38 -2.74 -8.38
CA PRO A 132 -4.26 -3.27 -9.74
C PRO A 132 -5.49 -3.05 -10.61
N GLN A 133 -6.67 -3.28 -10.03
CA GLN A 133 -7.96 -3.21 -10.71
C GLN A 133 -8.18 -1.85 -11.39
N TYR A 134 -7.78 -0.77 -10.72
CA TYR A 134 -8.04 0.61 -11.17
C TYR A 134 -6.83 1.22 -11.89
N GLN A 135 -5.61 0.75 -11.59
CA GLN A 135 -4.39 1.42 -12.02
C GLN A 135 -3.73 0.78 -13.26
N PHE A 136 -3.88 -0.53 -13.48
CA PHE A 136 -3.12 -1.24 -14.52
C PHE A 136 -3.31 -0.66 -15.93
N GLN A 137 -4.54 -0.29 -16.29
CA GLN A 137 -4.79 0.31 -17.60
C GLN A 137 -4.06 1.64 -17.75
N ARG A 138 -4.11 2.49 -16.73
CA ARG A 138 -3.40 3.78 -16.72
C ARG A 138 -1.89 3.59 -16.71
N PHE A 139 -1.39 2.68 -15.89
CA PHE A 139 0.03 2.31 -15.82
C PHE A 139 0.56 1.87 -17.17
N SER A 140 -0.19 1.02 -17.90
CA SER A 140 0.21 0.58 -19.25
C SER A 140 0.39 1.74 -20.24
N ARG A 141 -0.49 2.75 -20.19
CA ARG A 141 -0.38 3.95 -21.04
C ARG A 141 0.83 4.78 -20.68
N ILE A 142 1.11 4.93 -19.38
CA ILE A 142 2.28 5.67 -18.90
C ILE A 142 3.57 4.98 -19.35
N LEU A 143 3.70 3.66 -19.13
CA LEU A 143 4.88 2.91 -19.55
C LEU A 143 5.13 3.02 -21.05
N HIS A 144 4.07 2.91 -21.87
CA HIS A 144 4.17 3.03 -23.32
C HIS A 144 4.66 4.42 -23.78
N ALA A 145 4.24 5.48 -23.09
CA ALA A 145 4.70 6.85 -23.36
C ALA A 145 6.17 7.03 -22.93
N LEU A 146 6.55 6.49 -21.76
CA LEU A 146 7.91 6.58 -21.25
C LEU A 146 8.93 5.86 -22.16
N GLU A 147 8.57 4.74 -22.80
CA GLU A 147 9.41 4.10 -23.84
C GLU A 147 9.75 5.04 -25.01
N ARG A 148 8.88 6.01 -25.30
CA ARG A 148 9.06 7.04 -26.33
C ARG A 148 9.69 8.32 -25.79
N ARG A 149 10.20 8.28 -24.55
CA ARG A 149 10.70 9.44 -23.79
C ARG A 149 9.65 10.53 -23.59
N ASP A 150 8.36 10.19 -23.64
CA ASP A 150 7.27 11.11 -23.32
C ASP A 150 6.84 10.94 -21.86
N GLY A 151 7.22 11.91 -21.04
CA GLY A 151 6.88 11.96 -19.62
C GLY A 151 5.53 12.62 -19.30
N ARG A 152 4.82 13.16 -20.30
CA ARG A 152 3.56 13.90 -20.08
C ARG A 152 2.50 13.05 -19.37
N PRO A 153 2.22 11.79 -19.76
CA PRO A 153 1.20 10.99 -19.08
C PRO A 153 1.56 10.64 -17.62
N TYR A 154 2.85 10.48 -17.32
CA TYR A 154 3.32 10.32 -15.94
C TYR A 154 3.05 11.59 -15.13
N TYR A 155 3.36 12.76 -15.68
CA TYR A 155 3.16 14.03 -15.00
C TYR A 155 1.68 14.29 -14.69
N GLU A 156 0.80 14.10 -15.69
CA GLU A 156 -0.65 14.28 -15.56
C GLU A 156 -1.30 13.27 -14.60
N HIS A 157 -0.73 12.07 -14.46
CA HIS A 157 -1.21 11.08 -13.48
C HIS A 157 -1.18 11.63 -12.05
N TYR A 158 -0.13 12.39 -11.74
CA TYR A 158 0.16 12.95 -10.43
C TYR A 158 -0.34 14.40 -10.26
N ASN A 159 -0.52 15.11 -11.38
CA ASN A 159 -1.01 16.48 -11.44
C ASN A 159 -2.21 16.54 -12.39
N PRO A 160 -3.37 15.93 -12.01
CA PRO A 160 -4.53 15.86 -12.89
C PRO A 160 -5.21 17.22 -13.07
N GLU A 161 -4.97 18.15 -12.16
CA GLU A 161 -5.43 19.54 -12.22
C GLU A 161 -4.23 20.47 -12.40
N LYS A 162 -4.45 21.61 -13.06
CA LYS A 162 -3.43 22.64 -13.20
C LYS A 162 -3.04 23.14 -11.81
N PRO A 163 -1.75 23.07 -11.41
CA PRO A 163 -1.30 23.71 -10.18
C PRO A 163 -1.64 25.21 -10.24
N ALA A 164 -2.16 25.77 -9.14
CA ALA A 164 -2.34 27.22 -9.08
C ALA A 164 -0.97 27.89 -9.33
N PRO A 165 -0.89 29.00 -10.09
CA PRO A 165 0.37 29.66 -10.38
C PRO A 165 1.03 30.10 -9.07
N THR A 166 2.00 29.31 -8.60
CA THR A 166 2.82 29.66 -7.45
C THR A 166 4.01 30.48 -7.95
N PRO A 167 4.27 31.68 -7.40
CA PRO A 167 5.49 32.40 -7.72
C PRO A 167 6.69 31.50 -7.39
N VAL A 168 7.45 31.11 -8.43
CA VAL A 168 8.64 30.24 -8.34
C VAL A 168 9.68 30.82 -7.36
N CYS A 169 9.61 32.13 -7.09
CA CYS A 169 10.43 32.82 -6.10
C CYS A 169 9.60 33.88 -5.36
N GLY A 170 8.85 33.46 -4.34
CA GLY A 170 8.26 34.38 -3.37
C GLY A 170 8.22 33.70 -2.00
N PRO A 171 9.01 34.14 -1.00
CA PRO A 171 8.77 33.72 0.36
C PRO A 171 7.38 34.25 0.72
N GLN A 172 6.38 33.38 0.76
CA GLN A 172 5.14 33.68 1.48
C GLN A 172 5.54 33.64 2.96
N PRO A 173 5.57 34.77 3.68
CA PRO A 173 5.80 34.73 5.12
C PRO A 173 4.62 33.99 5.75
N ILE A 174 4.81 32.72 6.07
CA ILE A 174 3.84 31.96 6.87
C ILE A 174 3.99 32.52 8.28
N SER A 175 2.98 33.27 8.74
CA SER A 175 2.93 33.70 10.13
C SER A 175 2.94 32.47 11.03
N PRO A 176 3.79 32.40 12.08
CA PRO A 176 3.76 31.29 13.04
C PRO A 176 2.44 31.19 13.82
N LEU A 177 1.53 32.15 13.64
CA LEU A 177 0.18 32.18 14.23
C LEU A 177 -0.92 31.85 13.21
N GLU A 178 -0.61 31.75 11.91
CA GLU A 178 -1.56 31.31 10.91
C GLU A 178 -1.49 29.78 10.76
N PRO A 179 -2.64 29.07 10.80
CA PRO A 179 -2.64 27.66 10.46
C PRO A 179 -2.12 27.51 9.03
N LEU A 180 -1.23 26.54 8.80
CA LEU A 180 -0.78 26.21 7.45
C LEU A 180 -2.02 26.05 6.56
N PRO A 181 -2.05 26.65 5.36
CA PRO A 181 -3.23 26.69 4.49
C PRO A 181 -3.75 25.28 4.14
N TYR A 182 -2.92 24.26 4.36
CA TYR A 182 -3.28 22.85 4.32
C TYR A 182 -2.74 22.18 5.58
N ILE A 183 -3.61 21.87 6.54
CA ILE A 183 -3.32 20.83 7.53
C ILE A 183 -3.46 19.52 6.77
N PHE A 184 -2.35 18.98 6.27
CA PHE A 184 -2.34 17.62 5.76
C PHE A 184 -2.63 16.67 6.93
N GLU A 185 -3.59 15.76 6.76
CA GLU A 185 -3.97 14.77 7.79
C GLU A 185 -2.82 13.78 8.13
N GLY A 186 -1.68 13.89 7.45
CA GLY A 186 -0.41 13.25 7.79
C GLY A 186 0.77 13.94 7.13
N THR A 187 1.95 13.84 7.75
CA THR A 187 3.24 14.26 7.18
C THR A 187 4.07 13.03 6.84
N GLU A 188 5.09 13.19 5.99
CA GLU A 188 6.06 12.13 5.70
C GLU A 188 6.80 11.65 6.97
N ASP A 189 6.87 12.51 8.00
CA ASP A 189 7.48 12.17 9.29
C ASP A 189 6.61 11.26 10.16
N ALA A 190 5.28 11.32 10.03
CA ALA A 190 4.38 10.64 10.96
C ALA A 190 4.57 9.12 10.94
N PHE A 191 4.60 8.53 9.74
CA PHE A 191 4.75 7.08 9.58
C PHE A 191 6.06 6.54 10.20
N PRO A 192 7.27 7.03 9.85
CA PRO A 192 8.49 6.54 10.46
C PRO A 192 8.56 6.83 11.96
N VAL A 193 7.98 7.94 12.45
CA VAL A 193 7.91 8.19 13.91
C VAL A 193 7.10 7.11 14.61
N ILE A 194 5.92 6.78 14.09
CA ILE A 194 4.99 5.80 14.67
C ILE A 194 5.58 4.39 14.58
N MET A 195 6.04 3.99 13.39
CA MET A 195 6.65 2.68 13.17
C MET A 195 7.81 2.43 14.14
N CYS A 196 8.74 3.38 14.24
CA CYS A 196 9.86 3.23 15.16
C CYS A 196 9.46 3.25 16.63
N ALA A 197 8.34 3.89 16.98
CA ALA A 197 7.83 3.93 18.35
C ALA A 197 7.14 2.63 18.77
N ASP A 198 6.65 1.85 17.81
CA ASP A 198 5.91 0.61 18.07
C ASP A 198 6.83 -0.59 18.39
N HIS A 199 8.06 -0.64 17.89
CA HIS A 199 9.01 -1.73 18.20
C HIS A 199 10.12 -1.31 19.20
N PRO A 200 10.87 -2.27 19.80
CA PRO A 200 11.99 -1.95 20.68
C PRO A 200 13.03 -1.05 20.01
N PRO A 201 13.77 -0.22 20.79
CA PRO A 201 14.78 0.66 20.22
C PRO A 201 15.86 -0.11 19.44
N VAL A 202 16.06 0.31 18.19
CA VAL A 202 17.16 -0.16 17.36
C VAL A 202 18.37 0.73 17.59
N HIS A 203 19.42 0.14 18.16
CA HIS A 203 20.69 0.80 18.41
C HIS A 203 21.81 0.06 17.70
N ASN A 204 22.85 0.80 17.31
CA ASN A 204 24.10 0.24 16.81
C ASN A 204 23.96 -0.58 15.51
N LEU A 205 23.00 -0.24 14.64
CA LEU A 205 22.97 -0.79 13.29
C LEU A 205 24.25 -0.37 12.56
N THR A 206 25.11 -1.34 12.26
CA THR A 206 26.37 -1.08 11.54
C THR A 206 26.09 -0.87 10.05
N LEU A 207 27.02 -0.20 9.35
CA LEU A 207 26.91 -0.02 7.91
C LEU A 207 26.88 -1.37 7.15
N GLU A 208 27.66 -2.35 7.61
CA GLU A 208 27.69 -3.69 7.01
C GLU A 208 26.35 -4.40 7.15
N GLU A 209 25.74 -4.32 8.34
CA GLU A 209 24.44 -4.90 8.63
C GLU A 209 23.33 -4.21 7.82
N ALA A 210 23.32 -2.87 7.80
CA ALA A 210 22.40 -2.09 6.98
C ALA A 210 22.51 -2.46 5.49
N ALA A 211 23.74 -2.62 4.97
CA ALA A 211 23.97 -3.02 3.58
C ALA A 211 23.50 -4.46 3.30
N ARG A 212 23.69 -5.38 4.27
CA ARG A 212 23.21 -6.77 4.18
C ARG A 212 21.69 -6.83 4.16
N GLN A 213 21.01 -6.15 5.09
CA GLN A 213 19.55 -6.07 5.13
C GLN A 213 18.98 -5.43 3.85
N SER A 214 19.61 -4.36 3.37
CA SER A 214 19.20 -3.71 2.12
C SER A 214 19.24 -4.67 0.92
N ARG A 215 20.31 -5.46 0.79
CA ARG A 215 20.41 -6.49 -0.27
C ARG A 215 19.33 -7.55 -0.13
N GLN A 216 19.08 -8.03 1.09
CA GLN A 216 18.05 -9.04 1.33
C GLN A 216 16.65 -8.56 0.90
N LEU A 217 16.29 -7.31 1.23
CA LEU A 217 15.00 -6.74 0.81
C LEU A 217 14.91 -6.60 -0.71
N ILE A 218 15.99 -6.14 -1.37
CA ILE A 218 16.04 -5.99 -2.83
C ILE A 218 15.99 -7.35 -3.55
N GLU A 219 16.63 -8.38 -3.00
CA GLU A 219 16.60 -9.75 -3.52
C GLU A 219 15.22 -10.40 -3.31
N LEU A 220 14.57 -10.11 -2.19
CA LEU A 220 13.24 -10.65 -1.86
C LEU A 220 12.15 -10.13 -2.81
N SER A 221 12.24 -8.86 -3.21
CA SER A 221 11.40 -8.31 -4.27
C SER A 221 12.18 -7.31 -5.10
N PRO A 222 12.60 -7.69 -6.33
CA PRO A 222 13.16 -6.74 -7.28
C PRO A 222 12.17 -5.62 -7.61
N ALA A 223 10.86 -5.84 -7.49
CA ALA A 223 9.82 -4.85 -7.79
C ALA A 223 9.78 -3.68 -6.79
N THR A 224 9.77 -3.94 -5.48
CA THR A 224 9.61 -2.86 -4.46
C THR A 224 10.53 -2.97 -3.26
N GLY A 225 11.46 -3.94 -3.24
CA GLY A 225 12.40 -4.14 -2.14
C GLY A 225 13.22 -2.89 -1.81
N SER A 226 13.71 -2.18 -2.84
CA SER A 226 14.44 -0.92 -2.67
C SER A 226 13.62 0.19 -2.00
N LEU A 227 12.29 0.16 -2.11
CA LEU A 227 11.41 1.14 -1.48
C LEU A 227 11.16 0.84 0.00
N ASN A 228 11.41 -0.39 0.45
CA ASN A 228 11.28 -0.80 1.85
C ASN A 228 12.57 -0.62 2.65
N VAL A 229 13.71 -0.46 1.98
CA VAL A 229 15.01 -0.20 2.64
C VAL A 229 14.95 1.00 3.60
N PRO A 230 14.37 2.16 3.25
CA PRO A 230 14.27 3.27 4.19
C PRO A 230 13.53 2.92 5.47
N TYR A 231 12.53 2.03 5.43
CA TYR A 231 11.78 1.62 6.63
C TYR A 231 12.68 0.85 7.61
N ALA A 232 13.53 -0.06 7.13
CA ALA A 232 14.48 -0.78 7.97
C ALA A 232 15.58 0.13 8.58
N LEU A 233 15.90 1.25 7.92
CA LEU A 233 17.01 2.11 8.34
C LEU A 233 16.56 3.31 9.20
N THR A 234 15.33 3.80 9.02
CA THR A 234 14.85 5.06 9.63
C THR A 234 14.78 5.02 11.16
N CYS A 235 14.74 3.82 11.76
CA CYS A 235 14.63 3.65 13.20
C CYS A 235 15.96 3.64 13.95
N ASN A 236 17.08 3.52 13.24
CA ASN A 236 18.41 3.49 13.86
C ASN A 236 18.68 4.80 14.61
N GLN A 237 19.09 4.68 15.89
CA GLN A 237 19.41 5.81 16.77
C GLN A 237 18.25 6.80 17.03
N ARG A 238 17.01 6.45 16.68
CA ARG A 238 15.86 7.31 16.95
C ARG A 238 15.60 7.40 18.46
N THR A 239 15.55 8.62 18.98
CA THR A 239 15.42 8.88 20.43
C THR A 239 14.00 9.20 20.88
N THR A 240 13.12 9.62 19.95
CA THR A 240 11.70 9.83 20.24
C THR A 240 11.03 8.49 20.52
N ARG A 241 10.56 8.32 21.76
CA ARG A 241 9.91 7.08 22.23
C ARG A 241 8.63 7.40 22.99
N PRO A 242 7.63 6.50 22.95
CA PRO A 242 6.42 6.68 23.72
C PRO A 242 6.71 6.47 25.21
N LYS A 243 5.96 7.15 26.08
CA LYS A 243 6.07 6.93 27.54
C LYS A 243 5.59 5.54 27.95
N TRP A 244 4.73 4.94 27.15
CA TRP A 244 4.12 3.64 27.40
C TRP A 244 3.93 2.90 26.08
N ARG A 245 4.17 1.58 26.08
CA ARG A 245 4.01 0.68 24.95
C ARG A 245 3.38 -0.63 25.42
N PHE A 246 2.58 -1.25 24.56
CA PHE A 246 2.07 -2.60 24.78
C PHE A 246 2.96 -3.59 24.04
N ASP A 247 3.62 -4.48 24.78
CA ASP A 247 4.64 -5.39 24.24
C ASP A 247 4.07 -6.80 23.96
N GLY A 248 2.75 -6.90 23.94
CA GLY A 248 2.02 -8.15 23.82
C GLY A 248 1.75 -8.84 25.17
N PRO A 249 1.26 -10.09 25.14
CA PRO A 249 1.04 -10.89 23.93
C PRO A 249 -0.08 -10.30 23.05
N PHE A 250 0.09 -10.31 21.72
CA PHE A 250 -0.89 -9.79 20.75
C PHE A 250 -1.92 -10.87 20.37
N GLU A 251 -2.45 -11.53 21.39
CA GLU A 251 -3.37 -12.67 21.30
C GLU A 251 -4.29 -12.67 22.52
N GLY A 252 -5.44 -13.33 22.40
CA GLY A 252 -6.40 -13.40 23.49
C GLY A 252 -7.80 -13.82 23.04
N LYS A 253 -8.60 -14.26 24.01
CA LYS A 253 -10.02 -14.55 23.79
C LYS A 253 -10.82 -13.26 23.86
N THR A 254 -11.37 -12.81 22.75
CA THR A 254 -12.29 -11.68 22.69
C THR A 254 -13.72 -12.09 23.04
N ASN A 255 -14.55 -11.14 23.50
CA ASN A 255 -15.97 -11.40 23.76
C ASN A 255 -16.76 -11.75 22.48
N HIS A 256 -16.33 -11.18 21.35
CA HIS A 256 -16.87 -11.47 20.03
C HIS A 256 -15.70 -11.83 19.11
N PRO A 257 -15.78 -12.94 18.34
CA PRO A 257 -14.67 -13.35 17.50
C PRO A 257 -14.45 -12.37 16.34
N ILE A 258 -13.18 -12.19 15.97
CA ILE A 258 -12.74 -11.22 14.96
C ILE A 258 -12.97 -11.76 13.54
N LEU A 259 -13.36 -10.88 12.61
CA LEU A 259 -13.35 -11.15 11.17
C LEU A 259 -12.06 -10.58 10.56
N PHE A 260 -11.17 -11.46 10.13
CA PHE A 260 -9.99 -11.11 9.36
C PHE A 260 -10.30 -11.19 7.87
N ILE A 261 -9.89 -10.19 7.09
CA ILE A 261 -10.04 -10.15 5.64
C ILE A 261 -8.65 -9.98 5.03
N ALA A 262 -8.35 -10.78 4.02
CA ALA A 262 -7.13 -10.66 3.24
C ALA A 262 -7.39 -10.95 1.78
N ASN A 263 -6.74 -10.18 0.91
CA ASN A 263 -6.68 -10.54 -0.49
C ASN A 263 -5.77 -11.75 -0.67
N LYS A 264 -6.05 -12.55 -1.70
CA LYS A 264 -5.25 -13.72 -2.06
C LYS A 264 -3.82 -13.31 -2.45
N PHE A 265 -3.68 -12.15 -3.08
CA PHE A 265 -2.40 -11.55 -3.44
C PHE A 265 -2.39 -10.07 -3.04
N ASP A 266 -1.80 -9.76 -1.88
CA ASP A 266 -1.67 -8.41 -1.35
C ASP A 266 -0.19 -8.04 -1.32
N ASN A 267 0.19 -6.95 -2.01
CA ASN A 267 1.59 -6.53 -2.16
C ASN A 267 2.18 -5.87 -0.90
N ILE A 268 1.43 -5.73 0.19
CA ILE A 268 1.88 -5.09 1.43
C ILE A 268 1.57 -5.98 2.64
N THR A 269 0.39 -6.58 2.68
CA THR A 269 -0.09 -7.38 3.81
C THR A 269 -0.57 -8.75 3.33
N PRO A 270 0.36 -9.67 3.01
CA PRO A 270 0.04 -10.95 2.38
C PRO A 270 -0.89 -11.80 3.25
N LEU A 271 -1.62 -12.73 2.62
CA LEU A 271 -2.61 -13.60 3.28
C LEU A 271 -2.04 -14.34 4.52
N ILE A 272 -0.75 -14.64 4.53
CA ILE A 272 -0.09 -15.29 5.67
C ILE A 272 -0.20 -14.44 6.95
N SER A 273 -0.09 -13.12 6.85
CA SER A 273 -0.18 -12.21 7.99
C SER A 273 -1.56 -12.27 8.66
N ALA A 274 -2.63 -12.34 7.86
CA ALA A 274 -4.00 -12.51 8.37
C ALA A 274 -4.19 -13.86 9.08
N ARG A 275 -3.58 -14.94 8.54
CA ARG A 275 -3.63 -16.27 9.16
C ARG A 275 -2.85 -16.31 10.47
N ASN A 276 -1.67 -15.69 10.51
CA ASN A 276 -0.85 -15.58 11.72
C ASN A 276 -1.57 -14.80 12.81
N ASN A 277 -2.15 -13.65 12.48
CA ASN A 277 -2.94 -12.86 13.43
C ASN A 277 -4.17 -13.64 13.92
N SER A 278 -4.94 -14.26 13.01
CA SER A 278 -6.13 -15.06 13.35
C SER A 278 -5.83 -16.21 14.32
N ALA A 279 -4.66 -16.85 14.20
CA ALA A 279 -4.24 -17.92 15.11
C ALA A 279 -4.13 -17.46 16.58
N GLY A 280 -3.86 -16.18 16.82
CA GLY A 280 -3.81 -15.58 18.17
C GLY A 280 -5.18 -15.25 18.77
N PHE A 281 -6.26 -15.29 17.98
CA PHE A 281 -7.60 -14.89 18.44
C PHE A 281 -8.60 -16.05 18.26
N PRO A 282 -8.79 -16.89 19.29
CA PRO A 282 -9.67 -18.05 19.22
C PRO A 282 -11.09 -17.71 18.77
N GLY A 283 -11.63 -18.52 17.86
CA GLY A 283 -12.97 -18.34 17.31
C GLY A 283 -13.05 -17.37 16.13
N SER A 284 -11.98 -16.63 15.83
CA SER A 284 -11.92 -15.76 14.65
C SER A 284 -12.04 -16.53 13.32
N ARG A 285 -12.28 -15.81 12.23
CA ARG A 285 -12.32 -16.34 10.87
C ARG A 285 -11.54 -15.47 9.91
N VAL A 286 -10.88 -16.10 8.95
CA VAL A 286 -10.24 -15.43 7.81
C VAL A 286 -11.14 -15.61 6.59
N LEU A 287 -11.62 -14.49 6.05
CA LEU A 287 -12.26 -14.39 4.76
C LEU A 287 -11.20 -14.04 3.71
N VAL A 288 -11.08 -14.85 2.67
CA VAL A 288 -10.14 -14.57 1.57
C VAL A 288 -10.92 -13.91 0.44
N GLN A 289 -10.47 -12.75 -0.02
CA GLN A 289 -10.92 -12.18 -1.29
C GLN A 289 -9.94 -12.58 -2.39
N ASN A 290 -10.41 -13.31 -3.40
CA ASN A 290 -9.62 -13.75 -4.55
C ASN A 290 -9.42 -12.58 -5.52
N SER A 291 -8.59 -11.64 -5.11
CA SER A 291 -8.19 -10.44 -5.85
C SER A 291 -6.73 -10.09 -5.62
N TYR A 292 -6.28 -9.08 -6.36
CA TYR A 292 -4.93 -8.53 -6.29
C TYR A 292 -4.95 -7.12 -5.68
N GLY A 293 -3.90 -6.76 -4.97
CA GLY A 293 -3.70 -5.44 -4.37
C GLY A 293 -3.98 -5.38 -2.88
N HIS A 294 -3.86 -4.20 -2.31
CA HIS A 294 -3.85 -4.01 -0.88
C HIS A 294 -5.23 -3.81 -0.27
N THR A 295 -5.58 -4.64 0.73
CA THR A 295 -6.89 -4.69 1.40
C THR A 295 -8.05 -5.10 0.48
N SER A 296 -9.20 -5.45 1.04
CA SER A 296 -10.39 -5.77 0.25
C SER A 296 -10.86 -4.63 -0.67
N LEU A 297 -10.40 -3.39 -0.44
CA LEU A 297 -10.77 -2.22 -1.23
C LEU A 297 -10.06 -2.16 -2.59
N ALA A 298 -8.99 -2.93 -2.80
CA ALA A 298 -8.25 -2.94 -4.06
C ALA A 298 -9.04 -3.53 -5.24
N ALA A 299 -10.11 -4.27 -4.96
CA ALA A 299 -11.03 -4.79 -5.97
C ALA A 299 -12.46 -4.88 -5.42
N PRO A 300 -13.50 -4.61 -6.24
CA PRO A 300 -14.87 -4.79 -5.81
C PRO A 300 -15.17 -6.28 -5.59
N SER A 301 -15.94 -6.60 -4.54
CA SER A 301 -16.52 -7.93 -4.32
C SER A 301 -17.85 -7.81 -3.58
N ALA A 302 -18.96 -8.13 -4.27
CA ALA A 302 -20.28 -8.20 -3.64
C ALA A 302 -20.33 -9.28 -2.54
N CYS A 303 -19.60 -10.39 -2.73
CA CYS A 303 -19.45 -11.46 -1.75
C CYS A 303 -18.77 -10.98 -0.47
N THR A 304 -17.63 -10.30 -0.56
CA THR A 304 -16.93 -9.76 0.63
C THR A 304 -17.79 -8.73 1.36
N LYS A 305 -18.42 -7.81 0.62
CA LYS A 305 -19.35 -6.82 1.18
C LYS A 305 -20.48 -7.48 1.95
N HIS A 306 -21.07 -8.57 1.43
CA HIS A 306 -22.14 -9.31 2.10
C HIS A 306 -21.70 -9.83 3.48
N TYR A 307 -20.52 -10.45 3.59
CA TYR A 307 -20.00 -10.94 4.87
C TYR A 307 -19.68 -9.81 5.86
N ILE A 308 -19.09 -8.71 5.40
CA ILE A 308 -18.83 -7.53 6.24
C ILE A 308 -20.14 -6.99 6.83
N HIS A 309 -21.16 -6.83 5.99
CA HIS A 309 -22.48 -6.37 6.42
C HIS A 309 -23.11 -7.33 7.44
N ALA A 310 -23.13 -8.63 7.15
CA ALA A 310 -23.68 -9.63 8.07
C ALA A 310 -22.96 -9.61 9.43
N TYR A 311 -21.64 -9.55 9.42
CA TYR A 311 -20.83 -9.51 10.63
C TYR A 311 -21.11 -8.28 11.51
N PHE A 312 -21.18 -7.08 10.92
CA PHE A 312 -21.49 -5.87 11.71
C PHE A 312 -22.94 -5.83 12.20
N GLN A 313 -23.90 -6.38 11.44
CA GLN A 313 -25.31 -6.37 11.79
C GLN A 313 -25.65 -7.39 12.88
N ASN A 314 -25.21 -8.64 12.73
CA ASN A 314 -25.62 -9.73 13.62
C ASN A 314 -24.45 -10.57 14.17
N GLY A 315 -23.21 -10.31 13.77
CA GLY A 315 -22.03 -11.04 14.23
C GLY A 315 -21.77 -12.36 13.50
N SER A 316 -22.46 -12.62 12.39
CA SER A 316 -22.21 -13.81 11.57
C SER A 316 -20.81 -13.77 10.97
N LEU A 317 -20.11 -14.88 11.07
CA LEU A 317 -18.80 -15.08 10.45
C LEU A 317 -18.92 -16.07 9.29
N PRO A 318 -18.04 -16.00 8.29
CA PRO A 318 -17.99 -16.98 7.22
C PRO A 318 -17.58 -18.36 7.74
N ASP A 319 -17.94 -19.40 6.98
CA ASP A 319 -17.42 -20.74 7.21
C ASP A 319 -15.90 -20.77 7.03
N ALA A 320 -15.24 -21.72 7.70
CA ALA A 320 -13.79 -21.86 7.59
C ALA A 320 -13.38 -22.16 6.15
N GLY A 321 -12.44 -21.39 5.62
CA GLY A 321 -11.96 -21.54 4.24
C GLY A 321 -12.83 -20.85 3.18
N THR A 322 -13.79 -20.01 3.58
CA THR A 322 -14.57 -19.20 2.63
C THR A 322 -13.65 -18.29 1.81
N GLU A 323 -13.81 -18.37 0.49
CA GLU A 323 -13.13 -17.52 -0.49
C GLU A 323 -14.20 -16.81 -1.35
N CYS A 324 -14.14 -15.48 -1.40
CA CYS A 324 -14.98 -14.64 -2.23
C CYS A 324 -14.24 -14.26 -3.51
N ALA A 325 -14.87 -14.39 -4.67
CA ALA A 325 -14.33 -13.84 -5.91
C ALA A 325 -14.40 -12.29 -5.92
N GLY A 326 -13.47 -11.65 -6.62
CA GLY A 326 -13.67 -10.27 -7.07
C GLY A 326 -14.76 -10.20 -8.15
N ASP A 327 -15.46 -9.07 -8.23
CA ASP A 327 -16.53 -8.86 -9.23
C ASP A 327 -15.96 -8.71 -10.65
N SER A 328 -14.67 -8.38 -10.77
CA SER A 328 -13.95 -8.23 -12.04
C SER A 328 -12.44 -8.45 -11.85
N TYR A 329 -11.72 -8.65 -12.95
CA TYR A 329 -10.26 -8.75 -13.00
C TYR A 329 -9.63 -7.46 -13.55
N PRO A 330 -8.32 -7.19 -13.31
CA PRO A 330 -7.66 -6.04 -13.90
C PRO A 330 -7.79 -6.03 -15.43
N PHE A 331 -7.98 -4.84 -16.02
CA PHE A 331 -8.37 -4.63 -17.43
C PHE A 331 -9.78 -5.12 -17.83
N GLY A 332 -10.56 -5.68 -16.91
CA GLY A 332 -11.98 -6.00 -17.12
C GLY A 332 -12.88 -4.76 -17.17
N GLU A 333 -14.18 -4.96 -17.37
CA GLU A 333 -15.16 -3.86 -17.36
C GLU A 333 -15.07 -3.07 -16.04
N ASN A 334 -15.04 -1.74 -16.16
CA ASN A 334 -15.10 -0.85 -15.00
C ASN A 334 -16.47 -0.99 -14.35
N VAL A 335 -16.56 -1.78 -13.28
CA VAL A 335 -17.72 -1.74 -12.41
C VAL A 335 -17.64 -0.41 -11.66
N ASP A 336 -18.59 0.50 -11.90
CA ASP A 336 -18.69 1.78 -11.21
C ASP A 336 -18.68 1.56 -9.69
N SER A 337 -17.50 1.71 -9.08
CA SER A 337 -17.36 1.70 -7.63
C SER A 337 -16.95 3.10 -7.20
N GLU A 338 -17.86 3.77 -6.50
CA GLU A 338 -17.67 5.11 -5.91
C GLU A 338 -16.50 5.19 -4.90
N MET A 339 -15.78 4.10 -4.63
CA MET A 339 -14.63 4.11 -3.72
C MET A 339 -13.33 4.49 -4.43
N ARG A 340 -13.12 5.80 -4.57
CA ARG A 340 -11.76 6.35 -4.72
C ARG A 340 -11.14 6.49 -3.33
N MET A 341 -10.47 5.46 -2.83
CA MET A 341 -9.57 5.63 -1.68
C MET A 341 -8.11 5.58 -2.13
N PHE A 342 -7.32 6.54 -1.65
CA PHE A 342 -5.88 6.70 -1.86
C PHE A 342 -5.44 6.95 -3.31
N GLN A 343 -5.52 8.21 -3.75
CA GLN A 343 -4.45 8.73 -4.60
C GLN A 343 -3.20 8.84 -3.71
N PRO A 344 -2.07 8.21 -4.07
CA PRO A 344 -0.81 8.53 -3.42
C PRO A 344 -0.60 10.04 -3.59
N MET A 345 -0.43 10.76 -2.48
CA MET A 345 -0.06 12.17 -2.57
C MET A 345 1.25 12.25 -3.34
N ALA A 346 1.15 12.95 -4.46
CA ALA A 346 2.12 12.98 -5.52
C ALA A 346 3.24 13.99 -5.26
N HIS A 347 3.79 14.04 -4.05
CA HIS A 347 4.86 14.98 -3.75
C HIS A 347 6.00 14.23 -3.07
N LEU A 348 6.86 13.69 -3.94
CA LEU A 348 8.23 13.24 -3.67
C LEU A 348 9.19 14.01 -4.59
#